data_AF-A0A7Y2ZZ13-F1
#
_entry.id   AF-A0A7Y2ZZ13-F1
#
_cell.length_a   1.000
_cell.length_b   1.000
_cell.length_c   1.000
_cell.angle_alpha   90.00
_cell.angle_beta   90.00
_cell.angle_gamma   90.00
#
_symmetry.space_group_name_H-M   'P 1'
#
loop_
_entity.id
_entity.type
_entity.pdbx_description
1 polymer ?
#
loop_
_entity_poly.entity_id
_entity_poly.type
_entity_poly.pdbx_seq_one_letter_code
_entity_poly.pdbx_strand_id
1 'polypeptide(L)'
;VMFSAIFFYLFEISYEVIYDLRDVKGDAVAGIRTYPVVHGISKAIHIVDGLIFTSIAVLSMGYLLTLVPWRIFVMGAAPFLQLVFYKNAMRRGITAKDCIRITWMGVTMLVIYHLWVVAGLPGLGL
;
A
#
# COMPACT_ATOMS: atom_id res chain seq x y z
N VAL A 1 -1.55 -18.25 5.00
CA VAL A 1 -1.33 -17.98 3.55
C VAL A 1 -2.41 -17.07 2.97
N MET A 2 -3.69 -17.45 2.97
CA MET A 2 -4.77 -16.67 2.33
C MET A 2 -4.88 -15.21 2.82
N PHE A 3 -4.88 -14.98 4.14
CA PHE A 3 -4.91 -13.62 4.71
C PHE A 3 -3.76 -12.74 4.22
N SER A 4 -2.54 -13.28 4.24
CA SER A 4 -1.35 -12.58 3.77
C SER A 4 -1.41 -12.30 2.27
N ALA A 5 -1.88 -13.26 1.46
CA ALA A 5 -2.03 -13.09 0.02
C ALA A 5 -3.04 -11.98 -0.32
N ILE A 6 -4.22 -11.98 0.32
CA ILE A 6 -5.24 -10.95 0.11
C ILE A 6 -4.72 -9.59 0.59
N PHE A 7 -4.03 -9.54 1.73
CA PHE A 7 -3.38 -8.33 2.23
C PHE A 7 -2.42 -7.74 1.19
N PHE A 8 -1.46 -8.53 0.69
CA PHE A 8 -0.48 -8.07 -0.28
C PHE A 8 -1.13 -7.68 -1.60
N TYR A 9 -2.08 -8.47 -2.09
CA TYR A 9 -2.82 -8.16 -3.31
C TYR A 9 -3.52 -6.80 -3.23
N LEU A 10 -4.30 -6.55 -2.16
CA LEU A 10 -5.00 -5.27 -2.00
C LEU A 10 -4.03 -4.10 -1.84
N PHE A 11 -2.95 -4.31 -1.09
CA PHE A 11 -1.92 -3.30 -0.87
C PHE A 11 -1.16 -2.96 -2.14
N GLU A 12 -0.76 -3.94 -2.95
CA GLU A 12 -0.09 -3.71 -4.23
C GLU A 12 -0.99 -2.99 -5.24
N ILE A 13 -2.26 -3.41 -5.35
CA ILE A 13 -3.20 -2.70 -6.23
C ILE A 13 -3.39 -1.25 -5.79
N SER A 14 -3.30 -0.94 -4.48
CA SER A 14 -3.34 0.45 -4.02
C SER A 14 -2.17 1.29 -4.56
N TYR A 15 -0.97 0.71 -4.71
CA TYR A 15 0.18 1.39 -5.30
C TYR A 15 -0.04 1.70 -6.78
N GLU A 16 -0.52 0.72 -7.54
CA GLU A 16 -0.79 0.89 -8.98
C GLU A 16 -1.80 2.02 -9.21
N VAL A 17 -2.90 2.06 -8.46
CA VAL A 17 -3.88 3.13 -8.59
C VAL A 17 -3.32 4.50 -8.19
N ILE A 18 -2.39 4.56 -7.22
CA ILE A 18 -1.67 5.80 -6.87
C ILE A 18 -0.76 6.26 -8.02
N TYR A 19 -0.12 5.32 -8.73
CA TYR A 19 0.69 5.64 -9.90
C TYR A 19 -0.17 6.14 -11.04
N ASP A 20 -1.33 5.53 -11.30
CA ASP A 20 -2.30 6.02 -12.28
C ASP A 20 -2.79 7.44 -11.96
N LEU A 21 -2.96 7.76 -10.66
CA LEU A 21 -3.40 9.10 -10.24
C LEU A 21 -2.41 10.20 -10.65
N ARG A 22 -1.11 9.88 -10.72
CA ARG A 22 -0.08 10.77 -11.27
C ARG A 22 -0.21 10.92 -12.78
N ASP A 23 -0.52 9.84 -13.48
CA ASP A 23 -0.44 9.76 -14.94
C ASP A 23 -1.76 10.03 -15.67
N VAL A 24 -2.84 10.30 -14.93
CA VAL A 24 -4.21 10.48 -15.45
C VAL A 24 -4.31 11.31 -16.74
N LYS A 25 -3.53 12.39 -16.88
CA LYS A 25 -3.54 13.21 -18.11
C LYS A 25 -2.90 12.48 -19.29
N GLY A 26 -1.75 11.85 -19.06
CA GLY A 26 -1.04 11.07 -20.08
C GLY A 26 -1.86 9.86 -20.53
N ASP A 27 -2.43 9.14 -19.57
CA ASP A 27 -3.28 7.97 -19.83
C ASP A 27 -4.51 8.35 -20.65
N ALA A 28 -5.17 9.45 -20.30
CA ALA A 28 -6.35 9.93 -21.04
C ALA A 28 -6.01 10.28 -22.50
N VAL A 29 -4.87 10.93 -22.74
CA VAL A 29 -4.40 11.26 -24.11
C VAL A 29 -4.04 10.00 -24.89
N ALA A 30 -3.45 9.01 -24.22
CA ALA A 30 -3.08 7.72 -24.82
C ALA A 30 -4.25 6.73 -24.93
N GLY A 31 -5.46 7.08 -24.47
CA GLY A 31 -6.62 6.20 -24.48
C GLY A 31 -6.52 5.01 -23.52
N ILE A 32 -5.64 5.07 -22.52
CA ILE A 32 -5.45 4.01 -21.53
C ILE A 32 -6.52 4.11 -20.45
N ARG A 33 -7.20 3.00 -20.19
CA ARG A 33 -8.34 2.93 -19.26
C ARG A 33 -7.88 2.63 -17.83
N THR A 34 -7.18 3.56 -17.20
CA THR A 34 -6.83 3.47 -15.77
C THR A 34 -8.00 3.87 -14.87
N TYR A 35 -7.96 3.47 -13.59
CA TYR A 35 -9.00 3.80 -12.61
C TYR A 35 -9.35 5.31 -12.56
N PRO A 36 -8.38 6.24 -12.44
CA PRO A 36 -8.68 7.67 -12.42
C PRO A 36 -9.16 8.21 -13.76
N VAL A 37 -8.83 7.60 -14.90
CA VAL A 37 -9.37 7.97 -16.21
C VAL A 37 -10.83 7.56 -16.34
N VAL A 38 -11.16 6.32 -15.96
CA VAL A 38 -12.52 5.77 -16.11
C VAL A 38 -13.49 6.31 -15.05
N HIS A 39 -13.05 6.39 -13.80
CA HIS A 39 -13.91 6.74 -12.67
C HIS A 39 -13.73 8.19 -12.18
N GLY A 40 -12.72 8.89 -12.68
CA GLY A 40 -12.33 10.21 -12.20
C GLY A 40 -11.44 10.15 -10.95
N ILE A 41 -10.66 11.21 -10.76
CA ILE A 41 -9.66 11.33 -9.67
C ILE A 41 -10.29 11.09 -8.29
N SER A 42 -11.43 11.73 -7.99
CA SER A 42 -12.07 11.62 -6.67
C SER A 42 -12.46 10.18 -6.32
N LYS A 43 -13.08 9.45 -7.26
CA LYS A 43 -13.46 8.05 -7.03
C LYS A 43 -12.23 7.14 -6.95
N ALA A 44 -11.21 7.37 -7.78
CA ALA A 44 -9.96 6.63 -7.68
C ALA A 44 -9.29 6.81 -6.31
N ILE A 45 -9.33 8.02 -5.73
CA ILE A 45 -8.86 8.25 -4.36
C ILE A 45 -9.62 7.39 -3.35
N HIS A 46 -10.95 7.34 -3.45
CA HIS A 46 -11.76 6.50 -2.56
C HIS A 46 -11.50 5.00 -2.75
N ILE A 47 -11.21 4.57 -3.98
CA ILE A 47 -10.80 3.19 -4.27
C ILE A 47 -9.47 2.88 -3.56
N VAL A 48 -8.46 3.75 -3.68
CA VAL A 48 -7.18 3.61 -2.95
C VAL A 48 -7.41 3.50 -1.45
N ASP A 49 -8.23 4.40 -0.88
CA ASP A 49 -8.55 4.36 0.55
C ASP A 49 -9.18 3.02 0.94
N GLY A 50 -10.17 2.56 0.17
CA GLY A 50 -10.85 1.29 0.41
C GLY A 50 -9.90 0.09 0.34
N LEU A 51 -8.99 0.07 -0.63
CA LEU A 51 -7.95 -0.97 -0.77
C LEU A 51 -7.02 -0.99 0.44
N ILE A 52 -6.51 0.18 0.85
CA ILE A 52 -5.63 0.32 2.02
C ILE A 52 -6.35 -0.13 3.29
N PHE A 53 -7.53 0.41 3.58
CA PHE A 53 -8.28 0.05 4.79
C PHE A 53 -8.65 -1.43 4.81
N THR A 54 -9.05 -2.00 3.68
CA THR A 54 -9.39 -3.42 3.59
C THR A 54 -8.16 -4.30 3.75
N SER A 55 -7.00 -3.91 3.19
CA SER A 55 -5.74 -4.64 3.39
C SER A 55 -5.38 -4.72 4.88
N ILE A 56 -5.47 -3.59 5.60
CA ILE A 56 -5.21 -3.51 7.04
C ILE A 56 -6.22 -4.37 7.81
N ALA A 57 -7.51 -4.27 7.47
CA ALA A 57 -8.56 -5.02 8.14
C ALA A 57 -8.40 -6.54 7.97
N VAL A 58 -8.12 -7.00 6.75
CA VAL A 58 -7.85 -8.42 6.46
C VAL A 58 -6.64 -8.92 7.25
N LEU A 59 -5.54 -8.18 7.24
CA LEU A 59 -4.34 -8.59 7.97
C LEU A 59 -4.57 -8.63 9.49
N SER A 60 -5.26 -7.62 10.02
CA SER A 60 -5.62 -7.55 11.44
C SER A 60 -6.55 -8.68 11.86
N MET A 61 -7.55 -9.00 11.03
CA MET A 61 -8.44 -10.14 11.27
C MET A 61 -7.65 -11.46 11.29
N GLY A 62 -6.75 -11.65 10.33
CA GLY A 62 -5.91 -12.85 10.29
C GLY A 62 -5.03 -13.01 11.54
N TYR A 63 -4.52 -11.90 12.09
CA TYR A 63 -3.73 -11.91 13.32
C TYR A 63 -4.59 -12.18 14.56
N LEU A 64 -5.75 -11.53 14.69
CA LEU A 64 -6.68 -11.73 15.81
C LEU A 64 -7.21 -13.17 15.89
N LEU A 65 -7.40 -13.80 14.73
CA LEU A 65 -7.78 -15.21 14.62
C LEU A 65 -6.60 -16.19 14.79
N THR A 66 -5.41 -15.69 15.13
CA THR A 66 -4.15 -16.46 15.27
C THR A 66 -3.71 -17.23 14.02
N LEU A 67 -4.25 -16.87 12.84
CA LEU A 67 -3.92 -17.48 11.54
C LEU A 67 -2.75 -16.80 10.82
N VAL A 68 -2.35 -15.63 11.30
CA VAL A 68 -1.22 -14.84 10.78
C VAL A 68 -0.23 -14.62 11.92
N PRO A 69 1.05 -14.99 11.75
CA PRO A 69 2.06 -14.75 12.77
C PRO A 69 2.38 -13.27 12.89
N TRP A 70 2.88 -12.88 14.07
CA TRP A 70 3.33 -11.52 14.36
C TRP A 70 4.25 -10.94 13.27
N ARG A 71 5.19 -11.77 12.77
CA ARG A 71 6.11 -11.41 11.70
C ARG A 71 5.46 -10.88 10.42
N ILE A 72 4.24 -11.28 10.11
CA ILE A 72 3.51 -10.77 8.95
C ILE A 72 2.60 -9.61 9.38
N PHE A 73 2.00 -9.69 10.57
CA PHE A 73 1.15 -8.62 11.08
C PHE A 73 1.88 -7.26 11.16
N VAL A 74 3.15 -7.24 11.56
CA VAL A 74 3.97 -6.02 11.60
C VAL A 74 4.12 -5.33 10.23
N MET A 75 3.99 -6.09 9.13
CA MET A 75 4.01 -5.52 7.77
C MET A 75 2.81 -4.59 7.51
N GLY A 76 1.75 -4.70 8.33
CA GLY A 76 0.62 -3.78 8.33
C GLY A 76 1.00 -2.32 8.60
N ALA A 77 2.19 -2.04 9.15
CA ALA A 77 2.70 -0.67 9.26
C ALA A 77 2.87 0.03 7.89
N ALA A 78 3.16 -0.73 6.83
CA ALA A 78 3.42 -0.19 5.50
C ALA A 78 2.22 0.51 4.86
N PRO A 79 1.00 -0.07 4.81
CA PRO A 79 -0.18 0.63 4.31
C PRO A 79 -0.58 1.86 5.16
N PHE A 80 -0.33 1.86 6.48
CA PHE A 80 -0.56 3.06 7.30
C PHE A 80 0.36 4.21 6.87
N LEU A 81 1.65 3.94 6.71
CA LEU A 81 2.60 4.95 6.25
C LEU A 81 2.29 5.37 4.81
N GLN A 82 2.01 4.43 3.91
CA GLN A 82 1.58 4.73 2.54
C GLN A 82 0.40 5.71 2.55
N LEU A 83 -0.65 5.44 3.35
CA LEU A 83 -1.82 6.31 3.47
C LEU A 83 -1.45 7.74 3.87
N VAL A 84 -0.59 7.91 4.87
CA VAL A 84 -0.14 9.24 5.34
C VAL A 84 0.60 9.99 4.24
N PHE A 85 1.59 9.34 3.61
CA PHE A 85 2.41 9.97 2.57
C PHE A 85 1.60 10.29 1.31
N TYR A 86 0.76 9.35 0.88
CA TYR A 86 -0.14 9.51 -0.25
C TYR A 86 -1.15 10.65 -0.02
N LYS A 87 -1.84 10.68 1.12
CA LYS A 87 -2.82 11.74 1.41
C LYS A 87 -2.17 13.11 1.45
N ASN A 88 -0.97 13.21 2.03
CA ASN A 88 -0.21 14.46 2.02
C ASN A 88 0.20 14.87 0.60
N ALA A 89 0.57 13.93 -0.27
CA ALA A 89 0.86 14.22 -1.67
C ALA A 89 -0.39 14.67 -2.45
N MET A 90 -1.55 14.04 -2.21
CA MET A 90 -2.79 14.41 -2.90
C MET A 90 -3.26 15.82 -2.58
N ARG A 91 -3.03 16.33 -1.35
CA ARG A 91 -3.39 17.70 -0.97
C ARG A 91 -2.71 18.78 -1.82
N ARG A 92 -1.55 18.48 -2.39
CA ARG A 92 -0.76 19.40 -3.23
C ARG A 92 -0.77 19.05 -4.72
N GLY A 93 -1.46 17.97 -5.10
CA GLY A 93 -1.32 17.33 -6.40
C GLY A 93 -0.14 16.34 -6.40
N ILE A 94 -0.44 15.07 -6.67
CA ILE A 94 0.57 14.01 -6.67
C ILE A 94 1.53 14.16 -7.86
N THR A 95 2.83 13.94 -7.60
CA THR A 95 3.88 14.06 -8.60
C THR A 95 4.69 12.77 -8.71
N ALA A 96 5.49 12.63 -9.78
CA ALA A 96 6.44 11.53 -9.94
C ALA A 96 7.40 11.39 -8.74
N LYS A 97 7.88 12.52 -8.21
CA LYS A 97 8.77 12.55 -7.04
C LYS A 97 8.10 11.95 -5.80
N ASP A 98 6.79 12.14 -5.66
CA ASP A 98 6.03 11.59 -4.54
C ASP A 98 5.87 10.08 -4.68
N CYS A 99 5.50 9.59 -5.87
CA CYS A 99 5.44 8.15 -6.13
C CYS A 99 6.79 7.47 -5.86
N ILE A 100 7.90 8.05 -6.36
CA ILE A 100 9.25 7.55 -6.12
C ILE A 100 9.56 7.50 -4.61
N ARG A 101 9.20 8.55 -3.86
CA ARG A 101 9.40 8.59 -2.40
C ARG A 101 8.60 7.50 -1.68
N ILE A 102 7.34 7.29 -2.05
CA ILE A 102 6.51 6.23 -1.45
C ILE A 102 7.10 4.85 -1.77
N THR A 103 7.57 4.61 -3.00
CA THR A 103 8.27 3.37 -3.36
C THR A 103 9.52 3.15 -2.52
N TRP A 104 10.39 4.15 -2.40
CA TRP A 104 11.61 4.05 -1.60
C TRP A 104 11.34 3.94 -0.10
N MET A 105 10.25 4.53 0.39
CA MET A 105 9.77 4.28 1.75
C MET A 105 9.42 2.80 1.93
N GLY A 106 8.68 2.19 0.99
CA GLY A 106 8.39 0.76 1.00
C GLY A 106 9.66 -0.11 0.99
N VAL A 107 10.63 0.21 0.12
CA VAL A 107 11.94 -0.46 0.08
C VAL A 107 12.66 -0.34 1.42
N THR A 108 12.68 0.86 2.01
CA THR A 108 13.31 1.12 3.31
C THR A 108 12.67 0.28 4.41
N MET A 109 11.33 0.21 4.44
CA MET A 109 10.61 -0.63 5.39
C MET A 109 10.93 -2.11 5.21
N LEU A 110 11.04 -2.58 3.97
CA LEU A 110 11.40 -3.96 3.68
C LEU A 110 12.82 -4.28 4.15
N VAL A 111 13.78 -3.38 3.92
CA VAL A 111 15.15 -3.53 4.42
C VAL A 111 15.15 -3.56 5.95
N ILE A 112 14.46 -2.64 6.62
CA ILE A 112 14.34 -2.61 8.09
C ILE A 112 13.72 -3.92 8.59
N TYR A 113 12.68 -4.43 7.93
CA TYR A 113 12.06 -5.70 8.28
C TYR A 113 13.06 -6.87 8.21
N HIS A 114 13.84 -6.96 7.14
CA HIS A 114 14.83 -8.03 6.99
C HIS A 114 15.96 -7.89 8.03
N LEU A 115 16.42 -6.67 8.32
CA LEU A 115 17.37 -6.43 9.40
C LEU A 115 16.81 -6.84 10.76
N TRP A 116 15.53 -6.55 11.03
CA TRP A 116 14.84 -6.99 12.24
C TRP A 116 14.78 -8.51 12.36
N VAL A 117 14.49 -9.21 11.25
CA VAL A 117 14.49 -10.68 11.21
C VAL A 117 15.89 -11.26 11.44
N VAL A 118 16.91 -10.73 10.76
CA VAL A 118 18.31 -11.21 10.88
C VAL A 118 18.86 -10.95 12.28
N ALA A 119 18.50 -9.83 12.90
CA ALA A 119 18.96 -9.46 14.23
C ALA A 119 18.32 -10.28 15.37
N GLY A 120 17.38 -11.19 15.08
CA GLY A 120 16.79 -12.03 16.14
C GLY A 120 15.92 -11.25 17.13
N LEU A 121 15.42 -10.07 16.75
CA LEU A 121 14.63 -9.19 17.64
C LEU A 121 13.30 -9.83 18.08
N PRO A 122 12.73 -9.44 19.25
CA PRO A 122 11.59 -10.13 19.87
C PRO A 122 10.35 -10.21 18.97
N GLY A 123 9.60 -11.32 19.09
CA GLY A 123 8.42 -11.62 18.25
C GLY A 123 8.72 -12.55 17.06
N LEU A 124 9.92 -13.11 17.00
CA LEU A 124 10.38 -14.03 15.97
C LEU A 124 10.13 -15.52 16.29
N GLY A 125 9.69 -15.84 17.51
CA GLY A 125 9.32 -17.20 17.93
C GLY A 125 8.03 -17.69 17.27
N LEU A 126 7.90 -19.02 17.16
CA LEU A 126 6.79 -19.75 16.53
C LEU A 126 5.42 -19.25 16.97
#